data_AF-A0A537PEZ0-F1
#
_entry.id   AF-A0A537PEZ0-F1
#
_cell.length_a   1.000
_cell.length_b   1.000
_cell.length_c   1.000
_cell.angle_alpha   90.00
_cell.angle_beta   90.00
_cell.angle_gamma   90.00
#
_symmetry.space_group_name_H-M   'P 1'
#
loop_
_entity.id
_entity.type
_entity.pdbx_description
1 polymer ?
#
loop_
_entity_poly.entity_id
_entity_poly.type
_entity_poly.pdbx_seq_one_letter_code
_entity_poly.pdbx_strand_id
1 'polypeptide(L)'
;MSRETVRLPDGSSVEVHNDIRLATGELVTYETHFRFGSDDVAVGVDTLRFIDQARLTGISWMRGSTRSPRMAIGMDRRSALRARN
;
A
#
# COMPACT_ATOMS: atom_id res chain seq x y z
N MET A 1 -18.50 13.33 6.14
CA MET A 1 -18.87 11.94 5.76
C MET A 1 -18.80 11.81 4.25
N SER A 2 -18.06 10.82 3.74
CA SER A 2 -18.10 10.42 2.33
C SER A 2 -19.04 9.23 2.18
N ARG A 3 -19.97 9.31 1.22
CA ARG A 3 -20.85 8.20 0.83
C ARG A 3 -20.59 7.88 -0.63
N GLU A 4 -20.38 6.61 -0.93
CA GLU A 4 -20.10 6.10 -2.27
C GLU A 4 -21.06 4.97 -2.60
N THR A 5 -21.44 4.84 -3.87
CA THR A 5 -22.19 3.68 -4.37
C THR A 5 -21.29 2.86 -5.28
N VAL A 6 -20.99 1.63 -4.87
CA VAL A 6 -20.17 0.69 -5.64
C VAL A 6 -21.09 -0.24 -6.42
N ARG A 7 -20.88 -0.36 -7.73
CA ARG A 7 -21.58 -1.34 -8.57
C ARG A 7 -20.84 -2.66 -8.53
N LEU A 8 -21.58 -3.74 -8.26
CA LEU A 8 -21.02 -5.10 -8.25
C LEU A 8 -21.17 -5.74 -9.65
N PRO A 9 -20.34 -6.77 -9.96
CA PRO A 9 -20.38 -7.44 -11.27
C PRO A 9 -21.72 -8.10 -11.61
N ASP A 10 -22.53 -8.45 -10.62
CA ASP A 10 -23.87 -9.02 -10.79
C ASP A 10 -24.96 -7.96 -11.08
N GLY A 11 -24.58 -6.68 -11.21
CA GLY A 11 -25.48 -5.56 -11.47
C GLY A 11 -26.11 -4.96 -10.21
N SER A 12 -25.89 -5.55 -9.04
CA SER A 12 -26.31 -4.97 -7.76
C SER A 12 -25.44 -3.76 -7.38
N SER A 13 -25.84 -3.06 -6.32
CA SER A 13 -25.08 -1.94 -5.78
C SER A 13 -24.99 -1.98 -4.27
N VAL A 14 -23.85 -1.56 -3.75
CA VAL A 14 -23.60 -1.41 -2.32
C VAL A 14 -23.34 0.05 -2.03
N GLU A 15 -24.06 0.60 -1.06
CA GLU A 15 -23.69 1.89 -0.49
C GLU A 15 -22.61 1.68 0.58
N VAL A 16 -21.51 2.40 0.43
CA VAL A 16 -20.39 2.37 1.36
C VAL A 16 -20.29 3.74 2.03
N HIS A 17 -20.24 3.76 3.35
CA HIS A 17 -19.89 4.97 4.09
C HIS A 17 -18.88 4.67 5.19
N ASN A 18 -17.98 5.63 5.39
CA ASN A 18 -16.97 5.57 6.43
C ASN A 18 -17.31 6.55 7.55
N ASP A 19 -17.20 6.11 8.80
CA ASP A 19 -17.34 6.95 9.98
C ASP A 19 -16.12 6.82 10.89
N ILE A 20 -15.66 7.93 11.45
CA ILE A 20 -14.50 7.93 12.36
C ILE A 20 -15.02 7.62 13.76
N ARG A 21 -14.55 6.51 14.34
CA ARG A 21 -14.86 6.14 15.72
C ARG A 21 -13.94 6.80 16.73
N LEU A 22 -12.64 6.79 16.44
CA LEU A 22 -11.62 7.28 17.34
C LEU A 22 -10.43 7.81 16.55
N ALA A 23 -9.92 8.97 16.96
CA ALA A 23 -8.64 9.47 16.53
C ALA A 23 -7.76 9.68 17.76
N THR A 24 -6.58 9.06 17.79
CA THR A 24 -5.64 9.19 18.92
C THR A 24 -4.20 9.18 18.39
N GLY A 25 -3.55 10.34 18.47
CA GLY A 25 -2.20 10.52 17.93
C GLY A 25 -2.15 10.24 16.43
N GLU A 26 -1.27 9.32 16.03
CA GLU A 26 -1.09 8.86 14.65
C GLU A 26 -2.12 7.79 14.21
N LEU A 27 -3.00 7.35 15.10
CA LEU A 27 -3.96 6.27 14.84
C LEU A 27 -5.37 6.82 14.63
N VAL A 28 -6.04 6.34 13.58
CA VAL A 28 -7.45 6.60 13.31
C VAL A 28 -8.19 5.30 13.11
N THR A 29 -9.15 5.02 13.99
CA THR A 29 -10.07 3.89 13.87
C THR A 29 -11.35 4.37 13.20
N TYR A 30 -11.77 3.68 12.15
CA TYR A 30 -12.97 3.99 11.39
C TYR A 30 -13.83 2.74 11.21
N GLU A 31 -15.13 2.97 11.03
CA GLU A 31 -16.08 1.96 10.62
C GLU A 31 -16.41 2.13 9.15
N THR A 32 -16.39 1.02 8.42
CA THR A 32 -16.93 0.95 7.06
C THR A 32 -18.27 0.24 7.13
N HIS A 33 -19.32 0.94 6.74
CA HIS A 33 -20.67 0.38 6.67
C HIS A 33 -20.99 0.06 5.21
N PHE A 34 -21.34 -1.18 4.96
CA PHE A 34 -21.76 -1.70 3.66
C PHE A 34 -23.25 -1.96 3.70
N ARG A 35 -24.02 -1.19 2.93
CA ARG A 35 -25.48 -1.30 2.89
C ARG A 35 -25.90 -1.87 1.54
N PHE A 36 -26.47 -3.07 1.58
CA PHE A 36 -26.91 -3.84 0.41
C PHE A 36 -28.41 -3.63 0.12
N GLY A 37 -29.16 -3.10 1.09
CA GLY A 37 -30.59 -2.79 1.01
C GLY A 37 -31.04 -1.88 2.17
N SER A 38 -32.35 -1.76 2.42
CA SER A 38 -32.86 -0.96 3.56
C SER A 38 -32.42 -1.52 4.92
N ASP A 39 -32.41 -2.85 5.05
CA ASP A 39 -32.26 -3.54 6.32
C ASP A 39 -31.04 -4.48 6.39
N ASP A 40 -30.22 -4.51 5.34
CA ASP A 40 -29.02 -5.33 5.27
C ASP A 40 -27.75 -4.48 5.32
N VAL A 41 -27.06 -4.52 6.46
CA VAL A 41 -25.87 -3.74 6.75
C VAL A 41 -24.79 -4.62 7.37
N ALA A 42 -23.61 -4.63 6.74
CA ALA A 42 -22.39 -5.18 7.33
C ALA A 42 -21.47 -4.03 7.78
N VAL A 43 -20.79 -4.21 8.91
CA VAL A 43 -19.87 -3.20 9.46
C VAL A 43 -18.49 -3.81 9.64
N GLY A 44 -17.49 -3.22 8.97
CA GLY A 44 -16.08 -3.48 9.17
C GLY A 44 -15.45 -2.42 10.09
N VAL A 45 -14.51 -2.83 10.94
CA VAL A 45 -13.75 -1.92 11.82
C VAL A 45 -12.28 -2.05 11.48
N ASP A 46 -11.66 -0.93 11.11
CA ASP A 46 -10.25 -0.88 10.74
C ASP A 46 -9.55 0.28 11.43
N THR A 47 -8.23 0.18 11.58
CA THR A 47 -7.40 1.25 12.14
C THR A 47 -6.25 1.58 11.21
N LEU A 48 -6.21 2.83 10.74
CA LEU A 48 -5.10 3.38 9.97
C LEU A 48 -4.06 3.99 10.91
N ARG A 49 -2.79 3.84 10.55
CA ARG A 49 -1.71 4.62 11.13
C ARG A 49 -1.18 5.61 10.09
N PHE A 50 -1.28 6.89 10.40
CA PHE A 50 -0.63 7.94 9.63
C PHE A 50 0.86 7.95 9.96
N ILE A 51 1.68 7.78 8.94
CA ILE A 51 3.14 7.74 9.06
C ILE A 51 3.69 8.76 8.07
N ASP A 52 4.65 9.58 8.51
CA ASP A 52 5.34 10.50 7.60
C ASP A 52 6.12 9.75 6.51
N GLN A 53 6.28 10.38 5.35
CA GLN A 53 6.93 9.75 4.19
C GLN A 53 8.39 9.36 4.47
N ALA A 54 9.10 10.10 5.33
CA ALA A 54 10.48 9.78 5.71
C ALA A 54 10.55 8.46 6.51
N ARG A 55 9.65 8.27 7.48
CA ARG A 55 9.50 7.04 8.26
C ARG A 55 9.05 5.86 7.41
N LEU A 56 8.19 6.08 6.41
CA LEU A 56 7.79 5.03 5.45
C LEU A 56 9.00 4.47 4.68
N THR A 57 9.90 5.34 4.20
CA THR A 57 11.11 4.86 3.50
C THR A 57 11.98 4.02 4.43
N GLY A 58 12.18 4.44 5.68
CA GLY A 58 12.94 3.67 6.68
C GLY A 58 12.38 2.25 6.93
N ILE A 59 11.05 2.09 6.94
CA ILE A 59 10.40 0.78 7.09
C ILE A 59 10.61 -0.10 5.84
N SER A 60 10.56 0.48 4.64
CA SER A 60 10.78 -0.23 3.37
C SER A 60 12.21 -0.80 3.27
N TRP A 61 13.22 -0.02 3.67
CA TRP A 61 14.61 -0.47 3.73
C TRP A 61 14.79 -1.67 4.68
N MET A 62 14.01 -1.73 5.76
CA MET A 62 14.09 -2.81 6.75
C MET A 62 13.44 -4.12 6.29
N ARG A 63 12.47 -4.08 5.35
CA ARG A 63 11.85 -5.28 4.76
C ARG A 63 12.51 -5.75 3.44
N GLY A 64 13.44 -4.95 2.89
CA GLY A 64 14.07 -5.19 1.58
C GLY A 64 15.48 -5.76 1.60
N SER A 65 16.02 -6.22 2.74
CA SER A 65 17.41 -6.72 2.82
C SER A 65 17.57 -8.24 2.61
N THR A 66 16.69 -8.89 1.85
CA THR A 66 16.80 -10.33 1.54
C THR A 66 16.92 -10.60 0.04
N ARG A 67 17.99 -10.09 -0.58
CA ARG A 67 18.76 -10.83 -1.59
C ARG A 67 20.15 -10.20 -1.78
N SER A 68 21.16 -11.00 -1.45
CA SER A 68 22.60 -10.72 -1.41
C SER A 68 23.25 -10.53 -2.80
N PRO A 69 24.52 -10.05 -2.85
CA PRO A 69 25.13 -9.36 -3.98
C PRO A 69 25.71 -10.33 -5.02
N ARG A 70 25.76 -9.91 -6.28
CA ARG A 70 26.73 -10.40 -7.27
C ARG A 70 26.81 -9.49 -8.51
N MET A 71 27.99 -8.87 -8.66
CA MET A 71 28.72 -8.56 -9.90
C MET A 71 28.05 -7.65 -10.94
N ALA A 72 28.71 -6.68 -11.58
CA ALA A 72 30.08 -6.20 -11.52
C ALA A 72 30.09 -4.78 -12.11
N ILE A 73 31.07 -4.02 -11.62
CA ILE A 73 31.62 -2.77 -12.12
C ILE A 73 31.67 -2.76 -13.65
N GLY A 74 31.23 -1.64 -14.24
CA GLY A 74 31.31 -1.41 -15.68
C GLY A 74 32.74 -1.17 -16.21
N MET A 75 32.82 -1.14 -17.55
CA MET A 75 33.98 -0.80 -18.41
C MET A 75 35.07 -1.87 -18.54
N ASP A 76 35.60 -2.21 -19.72
CA ASP A 76 35.79 -1.39 -20.92
C ASP A 76 35.77 -2.19 -22.25
N ARG A 77 35.24 -1.55 -23.31
CA ARG A 77 35.32 -1.98 -24.72
C ARG A 77 36.56 -1.34 -25.35
N ARG A 78 37.63 -2.13 -25.54
CA ARG A 78 38.88 -1.89 -26.32
C ARG A 78 40.12 -1.92 -25.43
N SER A 79 40.66 -3.11 -25.14
CA SER A 79 42.07 -3.32 -24.76
C SER A 79 42.41 -4.82 -24.65
N ALA A 80 42.50 -5.55 -25.77
CA ALA A 80 43.20 -6.84 -25.80
C ALA A 80 43.60 -7.31 -27.23
N LEU A 81 43.72 -6.41 -28.20
CA LEU A 81 44.46 -6.69 -29.42
C LEU A 81 45.73 -5.82 -29.40
N ARG A 82 46.89 -6.48 -29.35
CA ARG A 82 48.29 -5.98 -29.40
C ARG A 82 49.00 -5.73 -28.06
N ALA A 83 49.70 -6.76 -27.58
CA ALA A 83 51.13 -6.72 -27.26
C ALA A 83 51.59 -8.19 -27.05
N ARG A 84 52.33 -8.78 -28.02
CA ARG A 84 53.78 -9.09 -27.93
C ARG A 84 54.07 -10.07 -26.78
N ASN A 85 54.48 -11.33 -26.99
CA ASN A 85 55.38 -11.94 -27.97
C ASN A 85 54.97 -13.39 -28.22
#